data_AF-A0A2M7XGU1-F1
#
_entry.id   AF-A0A2M7XGU1-F1
#
_cell.length_a   1.000
_cell.length_b   1.000
_cell.length_c   1.000
_cell.angle_alpha   90.00
_cell.angle_beta   90.00
_cell.angle_gamma   90.00
#
_symmetry.space_group_name_H-M   'P 1'
#
loop_
_entity.id
_entity.type
_entity.pdbx_description
1 polymer ?
#
loop_
_entity_poly.entity_id
_entity_poly.type
_entity_poly.pdbx_seq_one_letter_code
_entity_poly.pdbx_strand_id
1 'polypeptide(L)'
;MSQLQQANKSGKTKEEIRYENELVKRQYFDYLKESRGYSQNSIITYEGSILQWQDFSKDVDFRAFNKKCAVEFKDWLAIRKGKRGDTLSVSFQYQTIRKVNDFFFWLSRQDGYRQHIQETDVEFLKLGKKESRQALQSKRRRVPSMEVVKKTIEGIEPKTE
;
A
#
# COMPACT_ATOMS: atom_id res chain seq x y z
N MET A 1 -12.35 20.16 1.42
CA MET A 1 -10.97 20.51 1.01
C MET A 1 -10.03 19.91 2.05
N SER A 2 -9.34 18.80 1.75
CA SER A 2 -8.42 18.15 2.72
C SER A 2 -7.22 19.08 2.96
N GLN A 3 -6.86 19.23 4.24
CA GLN A 3 -5.85 20.18 4.72
C GLN A 3 -4.42 19.88 4.24
N LEU A 4 -4.20 18.76 3.54
CA LEU A 4 -2.96 18.51 2.79
C LEU A 4 -2.65 19.60 1.76
N GLN A 5 -3.66 20.38 1.33
CA GLN A 5 -3.50 21.51 0.43
C GLN A 5 -2.87 22.77 1.10
N GLN A 6 -2.71 22.81 2.42
CA GLN A 6 -2.20 24.00 3.13
C GLN A 6 -0.77 23.85 3.68
N ALA A 7 -0.10 22.72 3.43
CA ALA A 7 1.22 22.45 4.01
C ALA A 7 2.36 22.52 2.97
N ASN A 8 2.55 23.66 2.32
CA ASN A 8 3.83 23.99 1.66
C ASN A 8 4.55 25.06 2.48
N LYS A 9 5.15 24.64 3.59
CA LYS A 9 6.05 25.49 4.41
C LYS A 9 7.49 25.54 3.87
N SER A 10 7.81 24.83 2.77
CA SER A 10 9.19 24.65 2.31
C SER A 10 9.66 25.63 1.24
N GLY A 11 8.79 26.48 0.69
CA GLY A 11 9.15 27.38 -0.43
C GLY A 11 9.53 26.66 -1.73
N LYS A 12 9.50 25.31 -1.76
CA LYS A 12 9.84 24.49 -2.92
C LYS A 12 8.71 24.48 -3.94
N THR A 13 9.09 24.41 -5.20
CA THR A 13 8.18 24.19 -6.33
C THR A 13 7.59 22.78 -6.27
N LYS A 14 6.45 22.59 -6.93
CA LYS A 14 5.78 21.28 -7.02
C LYS A 14 6.68 20.22 -7.68
N GLU A 15 7.50 20.61 -8.64
CA GLU A 15 8.40 19.71 -9.38
C GLU A 15 9.54 19.22 -8.50
N GLU A 16 10.11 20.09 -7.68
CA GLU A 16 11.13 19.73 -6.68
C GLU A 16 10.58 18.75 -5.64
N ILE A 17 9.36 18.99 -5.13
CA ILE A 17 8.71 18.07 -4.19
C ILE A 17 8.52 16.70 -4.83
N ARG A 18 8.03 16.65 -6.07
CA ARG A 18 7.88 15.38 -6.80
C ARG A 18 9.23 14.68 -6.96
N TYR A 19 10.27 15.40 -7.33
CA TYR A 19 11.61 14.85 -7.49
C TYR A 19 12.16 14.26 -6.17
N GLU A 20 12.04 14.99 -5.06
CA GLU A 20 12.45 14.49 -3.74
C GLU A 20 11.68 13.25 -3.30
N ASN A 21 10.36 13.23 -3.52
CA ASN A 21 9.52 12.08 -3.23
C ASN A 21 9.97 10.86 -4.05
N GLU A 22 10.25 11.02 -5.35
CA GLU A 22 10.76 9.93 -6.19
C GLU A 22 12.14 9.42 -5.73
N LEU A 23 13.04 10.32 -5.34
CA LEU A 23 14.35 9.93 -4.80
C LEU A 23 14.21 9.09 -3.53
N VAL A 24 13.38 9.52 -2.58
CA VAL A 24 13.21 8.79 -1.32
C VAL A 24 12.55 7.43 -1.53
N LYS A 25 11.61 7.32 -2.49
CA LYS A 25 11.04 6.02 -2.88
C LYS A 25 12.10 5.07 -3.41
N ARG A 26 13.00 5.53 -4.28
CA ARG A 26 14.11 4.71 -4.79
C ARG A 26 15.00 4.21 -3.66
N GLN A 27 15.41 5.10 -2.74
CA GLN A 27 16.18 4.72 -1.55
C GLN A 27 15.47 3.65 -0.71
N TYR A 28 14.16 3.80 -0.53
CA TYR A 28 13.36 2.80 0.17
C TYR A 28 13.31 1.46 -0.55
N PHE A 29 13.17 1.46 -1.88
CA PHE A 29 13.14 0.23 -2.67
C PHE A 29 14.49 -0.48 -2.67
N ASP A 30 15.59 0.26 -2.73
CA ASP A 30 16.94 -0.28 -2.56
C ASP A 30 17.12 -0.88 -1.16
N TYR A 31 16.61 -0.21 -0.13
CA TYR A 31 16.57 -0.76 1.23
C TYR A 31 15.77 -2.07 1.32
N LEU A 32 14.58 -2.14 0.70
CA LEU A 32 13.78 -3.37 0.68
C LEU A 32 14.50 -4.50 -0.07
N LYS A 33 15.17 -4.18 -1.17
CA LYS A 33 15.89 -5.16 -1.97
C LYS A 33 17.14 -5.68 -1.25
N GLU A 34 18.04 -4.78 -0.88
CA GLU A 34 19.38 -5.13 -0.42
C GLU A 34 19.42 -5.46 1.08
N SER A 35 18.64 -4.76 1.91
CA SER A 35 18.63 -5.02 3.36
C SER A 35 17.59 -6.05 3.80
N ARG A 36 16.40 -6.05 3.17
CA ARG A 36 15.31 -6.99 3.53
C ARG A 36 15.24 -8.23 2.64
N GLY A 37 16.00 -8.27 1.55
CA GLY A 37 16.02 -9.40 0.62
C GLY A 37 14.70 -9.59 -0.13
N TYR A 38 13.93 -8.53 -0.34
CA TYR A 38 12.63 -8.63 -1.02
C TYR A 38 12.80 -8.86 -2.51
N SER A 39 11.93 -9.70 -3.08
CA SER A 39 11.87 -9.90 -4.52
C SER A 39 11.32 -8.67 -5.24
N GLN A 40 11.61 -8.56 -6.54
CA GLN A 40 11.09 -7.48 -7.37
C GLN A 40 9.55 -7.39 -7.33
N ASN A 41 8.87 -8.53 -7.33
CA ASN A 41 7.40 -8.57 -7.22
C ASN A 41 6.91 -7.97 -5.90
N SER A 42 7.58 -8.26 -4.79
CA SER A 42 7.25 -7.64 -3.50
C SER A 42 7.43 -6.12 -3.56
N ILE A 43 8.54 -5.64 -4.12
CA ILE A 43 8.84 -4.20 -4.28
C ILE A 43 7.76 -3.51 -5.11
N ILE A 44 7.37 -4.09 -6.26
CA ILE A 44 6.27 -3.55 -7.09
C ILE A 44 4.97 -3.41 -6.28
N THR A 45 4.70 -4.35 -5.36
CA THR A 45 3.51 -4.22 -4.52
C THR A 45 3.63 -3.15 -3.42
N TYR A 46 4.84 -2.82 -2.97
CA TYR A 46 5.12 -1.67 -2.09
C TYR A 46 4.96 -0.37 -2.86
N GLU A 47 5.58 -0.26 -4.03
CA GLU A 47 5.44 0.87 -4.94
C GLU A 47 3.97 1.17 -5.24
N GLY A 48 3.21 0.16 -5.66
CA GLY A 48 1.78 0.30 -5.91
C GLY A 48 1.00 0.81 -4.69
N SER A 49 1.40 0.45 -3.47
CA SER A 49 0.76 0.91 -2.24
C SER A 49 1.13 2.35 -1.90
N ILE A 50 2.39 2.76 -2.11
CA ILE A 50 2.84 4.14 -1.95
C ILE A 50 2.19 5.05 -2.99
N LEU A 51 1.98 4.57 -4.22
CA LEU A 51 1.20 5.30 -5.23
C LEU A 51 -0.25 5.55 -4.78
N GLN A 52 -0.89 4.60 -4.06
CA GLN A 52 -2.20 4.87 -3.47
C GLN A 52 -2.14 6.03 -2.47
N TRP A 53 -1.07 6.14 -1.68
CA TRP A 53 -0.89 7.27 -0.77
C TRP A 53 -0.68 8.58 -1.54
N GLN A 54 0.15 8.58 -2.58
CA GLN A 54 0.40 9.76 -3.42
C GLN A 54 -0.87 10.25 -4.13
N ASP A 55 -1.71 9.34 -4.63
CA ASP A 55 -3.03 9.66 -5.21
C ASP A 55 -3.92 10.37 -4.18
N PHE A 56 -3.94 9.87 -2.94
CA PHE A 56 -4.69 10.45 -1.84
C PHE A 56 -4.15 11.83 -1.45
N SER A 57 -2.83 11.93 -1.28
CA SER A 57 -2.17 13.15 -0.79
C SER A 57 -1.98 14.21 -1.86
N LYS A 58 -2.19 13.87 -3.14
CA LYS A 58 -1.93 14.70 -4.32
C LYS A 58 -0.46 15.10 -4.44
N ASP A 59 0.43 14.13 -4.25
CA ASP A 59 1.89 14.30 -4.34
C ASP A 59 2.48 15.37 -3.40
N VAL A 60 1.84 15.62 -2.27
CA VAL A 60 2.42 16.45 -1.20
C VAL A 60 3.69 15.77 -0.66
N ASP A 61 4.65 16.57 -0.19
CA ASP A 61 5.89 16.11 0.44
C ASP A 61 5.57 15.09 1.56
N PHE A 62 6.27 13.95 1.56
CA PHE A 62 6.11 12.93 2.60
C PHE A 62 6.35 13.45 4.03
N ARG A 63 7.12 14.54 4.19
CA ARG A 63 7.31 15.23 5.49
C ARG A 63 6.02 15.82 6.06
N ALA A 64 4.99 16.03 5.25
CA ALA A 64 3.69 16.50 5.71
C ALA A 64 2.86 15.42 6.42
N PHE A 65 3.36 14.18 6.49
CA PHE A 65 2.70 13.09 7.18
C PHE A 65 2.41 13.43 8.65
N ASN A 66 1.21 13.10 9.10
CA ASN A 66 0.79 13.19 10.49
C ASN A 66 -0.35 12.20 10.76
N LYS A 67 -0.70 12.02 12.03
CA LYS A 67 -1.81 11.18 12.48
C LYS A 67 -3.14 11.45 11.74
N LYS A 68 -3.48 12.71 11.44
CA LYS A 68 -4.73 13.05 10.76
C LYS A 68 -4.73 12.52 9.33
N CYS A 69 -3.63 12.67 8.61
CA CYS A 69 -3.47 12.12 7.26
C CYS A 69 -3.59 10.58 7.26
N ALA A 70 -3.06 9.92 8.29
CA ALA A 70 -3.21 8.47 8.44
C ALA A 70 -4.68 8.03 8.57
N VAL A 71 -5.49 8.77 9.35
CA VAL A 71 -6.92 8.50 9.50
C VAL A 71 -7.66 8.78 8.19
N GLU A 72 -7.45 9.96 7.59
CA GLU A 72 -8.08 10.35 6.32
C GLU A 72 -7.74 9.37 5.18
N PHE A 73 -6.51 8.84 5.15
CA PHE A 73 -6.11 7.85 4.15
C PHE A 73 -6.89 6.54 4.29
N LYS A 74 -7.12 6.06 5.51
CA LYS A 74 -7.92 4.85 5.74
C LYS A 74 -9.36 5.03 5.29
N ASP A 75 -9.97 6.17 5.65
CA ASP A 75 -11.34 6.49 5.27
C ASP A 75 -11.47 6.60 3.74
N TRP A 76 -10.50 7.28 3.10
CA TRP A 76 -10.44 7.38 1.66
C TRP A 76 -10.28 6.00 0.98
N LEU A 77 -9.42 5.13 1.52
CA LEU A 77 -9.19 3.80 0.95
C LEU A 77 -10.42 2.89 1.10
N ALA A 78 -11.20 3.08 2.16
CA ALA A 78 -12.44 2.34 2.41
C ALA A 78 -13.54 2.66 1.40
N ILE A 79 -13.59 3.91 0.88
CA ILE A 79 -14.57 4.34 -0.12
C ILE A 79 -14.04 4.28 -1.56
N ARG A 80 -12.72 4.12 -1.76
CA ARG A 80 -12.11 4.04 -3.10
C ARG A 80 -12.61 2.81 -3.85
N LYS A 81 -13.01 3.02 -5.10
CA LYS A 81 -13.36 1.96 -6.04
C LYS A 81 -12.13 1.48 -6.79
N GLY A 82 -12.00 0.17 -6.96
CA GLY A 82 -10.99 -0.43 -7.83
C GLY A 82 -11.31 -0.24 -9.30
N LYS A 83 -10.44 -0.74 -10.19
CA LYS A 83 -10.61 -0.63 -11.65
C LYS A 83 -11.94 -1.18 -12.18
N ARG A 84 -12.54 -2.15 -11.47
CA ARG A 84 -13.81 -2.79 -11.83
C ARG A 84 -15.04 -2.05 -11.30
N GLY A 85 -14.87 -0.93 -10.59
CA GLY A 85 -15.97 -0.17 -9.98
C GLY A 85 -16.41 -0.69 -8.61
N ASP A 86 -15.94 -1.86 -8.19
CA ASP A 86 -16.20 -2.42 -6.85
C ASP A 86 -15.35 -1.75 -5.77
N THR A 87 -15.88 -1.70 -4.56
CA THR A 87 -15.12 -1.31 -3.36
C THR A 87 -13.95 -2.25 -3.13
N LEU A 88 -12.80 -1.70 -2.75
CA LEU A 88 -11.60 -2.49 -2.45
C LEU A 88 -11.88 -3.49 -1.32
N SER A 89 -11.44 -4.74 -1.49
CA SER A 89 -11.58 -5.77 -0.45
C SER A 89 -10.83 -5.40 0.83
N VAL A 90 -11.34 -5.81 1.99
CA VAL A 90 -10.69 -5.56 3.30
C VAL A 90 -9.24 -6.08 3.33
N SER A 91 -8.96 -7.22 2.68
CA SER A 91 -7.59 -7.74 2.55
C SER A 91 -6.68 -6.84 1.73
N PHE A 92 -7.18 -6.26 0.64
CA PHE A 92 -6.41 -5.30 -0.15
C PHE A 92 -6.13 -4.03 0.65
N GLN A 93 -7.16 -3.46 1.29
CA GLN A 93 -7.01 -2.28 2.16
C GLN A 93 -5.95 -2.52 3.25
N TYR A 94 -6.03 -3.67 3.93
CA TYR A 94 -5.07 -4.07 4.96
C TYR A 94 -3.63 -4.10 4.42
N GLN A 95 -3.40 -4.74 3.27
CA GLN A 95 -2.06 -4.86 2.69
C GLN A 95 -1.51 -3.50 2.25
N THR A 96 -2.34 -2.65 1.65
CA THR A 96 -1.95 -1.29 1.26
C THR A 96 -1.57 -0.47 2.49
N ILE A 97 -2.43 -0.43 3.51
CA ILE A 97 -2.19 0.32 4.75
C ILE A 97 -0.92 -0.17 5.44
N ARG A 98 -0.71 -1.49 5.53
CA ARG A 98 0.50 -2.07 6.13
C ARG A 98 1.77 -1.63 5.41
N LYS A 99 1.79 -1.66 4.07
CA LYS A 99 2.97 -1.28 3.29
C LYS A 99 3.26 0.21 3.37
N VAL A 100 2.22 1.03 3.39
CA VAL A 100 2.36 2.48 3.62
C VAL A 100 2.86 2.75 5.03
N ASN A 101 2.39 2.01 6.04
CA ASN A 101 2.91 2.06 7.41
C ASN A 101 4.41 1.71 7.45
N ASP A 102 4.82 0.59 6.86
CA ASP A 102 6.22 0.17 6.80
C ASP A 102 7.12 1.25 6.15
N PHE A 103 6.63 1.89 5.07
CA PHE A 103 7.34 2.98 4.39
C PHE A 103 7.52 4.21 5.29
N PHE A 104 6.43 4.71 5.89
CA PHE A 104 6.51 5.88 6.77
C PHE A 104 7.28 5.60 8.07
N PHE A 105 7.23 4.36 8.55
CA PHE A 105 8.04 3.93 9.69
C PHE A 105 9.53 3.95 9.33
N TRP A 106 9.90 3.46 8.15
CA TRP A 106 11.27 3.59 7.66
C TRP A 106 11.69 5.06 7.47
N LEU A 107 10.82 5.90 6.90
CA LEU A 107 11.06 7.33 6.74
C LEU A 107 11.28 8.06 8.07
N SER A 108 10.52 7.72 9.12
CA SER A 108 10.69 8.33 10.45
C SER A 108 12.09 8.13 11.05
N ARG A 109 12.89 7.22 10.47
CA ARG A 109 14.27 6.92 10.89
C ARG A 109 15.32 7.51 9.95
N GLN A 110 14.92 8.10 8.83
CA GLN A 110 15.83 8.73 7.90
C GLN A 110 16.12 10.17 8.30
N ASP A 111 17.35 10.61 8.04
CA ASP A 111 17.75 11.99 8.23
C ASP A 111 16.89 12.92 7.35
N GLY A 112 16.51 14.08 7.90
CA GLY A 112 15.60 15.02 7.24
C GLY A 112 14.11 14.65 7.29
N TYR A 113 13.75 13.47 7.81
CA TYR A 113 12.35 13.04 8.03
C TYR A 113 12.01 12.78 9.49
N ARG A 114 12.98 12.31 10.28
CA ARG A 114 12.81 12.02 11.72
C ARG A 114 12.22 13.17 12.54
N GLN A 115 12.52 14.42 12.19
CA GLN A 115 11.99 15.60 12.88
C GLN A 115 10.53 15.92 12.52
N HIS A 116 10.04 15.39 11.39
CA HIS A 116 8.70 15.66 10.85
C HIS A 116 7.73 14.51 11.09
N ILE A 117 8.23 13.27 11.09
CA ILE A 117 7.41 12.06 11.13
C ILE A 117 7.65 11.34 12.46
N GLN A 118 6.63 11.34 13.31
CA GLN A 118 6.66 10.63 14.59
C GLN A 118 6.28 9.16 14.40
N GLU A 119 7.05 8.24 14.97
CA GLU A 119 6.74 6.79 14.91
C GLU A 119 5.33 6.49 15.47
N THR A 120 4.91 7.20 16.54
CA THR A 120 3.58 7.08 17.14
C THR A 120 2.44 7.48 16.21
N ASP A 121 2.65 8.47 15.34
CA ASP A 121 1.69 8.88 14.33
C ASP A 121 1.57 7.82 13.23
N VAL A 122 2.68 7.17 12.87
CA VAL A 122 2.69 6.09 11.87
C VAL A 122 1.84 4.92 12.35
N GLU A 123 1.77 4.62 13.65
CA GLU A 123 0.93 3.56 14.19
C GLU A 123 -0.57 3.71 13.89
N PHE A 124 -1.04 4.92 13.55
CA PHE A 124 -2.43 5.14 13.12
C PHE A 124 -2.73 4.56 11.74
N LEU A 125 -1.71 4.25 10.92
CA LEU A 125 -1.82 3.48 9.68
C LEU A 125 -1.99 1.98 9.98
N LYS A 126 -3.04 1.64 10.74
CA LYS A 126 -3.47 0.27 11.03
C LYS A 126 -5.00 0.22 10.97
N LEU A 127 -5.53 -0.88 10.44
CA LEU A 127 -6.97 -1.18 10.51
C LEU A 127 -7.36 -1.61 11.93
N GLY A 128 -8.66 -1.57 12.23
CA GLY A 128 -9.17 -2.08 13.50
C GLY A 128 -8.83 -3.56 13.69
N LYS A 129 -8.75 -4.03 14.95
CA LYS A 129 -8.44 -5.46 15.25
C LYS A 129 -9.39 -6.43 14.54
N LYS A 130 -10.68 -6.09 14.48
CA LYS A 130 -11.73 -6.88 13.80
C LYS A 130 -11.48 -6.97 12.29
N GLU A 131 -11.25 -5.83 11.65
CA GLU A 131 -11.01 -5.74 10.20
C GLU A 131 -9.69 -6.43 9.82
N SER A 132 -8.64 -6.26 10.63
CA SER A 132 -7.36 -6.94 10.45
C SER A 132 -7.53 -8.46 10.52
N ARG A 133 -8.35 -8.95 11.46
CA ARG A 133 -8.68 -10.38 11.53
C ARG A 133 -9.43 -10.85 10.28
N GLN A 134 -10.42 -10.09 9.84
CA GLN A 134 -11.18 -10.40 8.62
C GLN A 134 -10.29 -10.37 7.36
N ALA A 135 -9.35 -9.43 7.28
CA ALA A 135 -8.40 -9.30 6.17
C ALA A 135 -7.47 -10.52 6.06
N LEU A 136 -7.00 -11.03 7.19
CA LEU A 136 -6.07 -12.15 7.31
C LEU A 136 -6.75 -13.51 7.28
N GLN A 137 -8.08 -13.56 7.48
CA GLN A 137 -8.82 -14.81 7.46
C GLN A 137 -8.75 -15.45 6.07
N SER A 138 -8.22 -16.66 6.01
CA SER A 138 -8.19 -17.43 4.77
C SER A 138 -9.62 -17.77 4.35
N LYS A 139 -9.97 -17.40 3.11
CA LYS A 139 -11.22 -17.86 2.50
C LYS A 139 -11.04 -19.30 2.05
N ARG A 140 -11.92 -20.21 2.48
CA ARG A 140 -11.97 -21.56 1.93
C ARG A 140 -12.17 -21.47 0.42
N ARG A 141 -11.19 -21.93 -0.36
CA ARG A 141 -11.34 -22.06 -1.81
C ARG A 141 -12.31 -23.20 -2.06
N ARG A 142 -13.31 -22.98 -2.92
CA ARG A 142 -14.16 -24.07 -3.40
C ARG A 142 -13.28 -25.00 -4.21
N VAL A 143 -13.03 -26.19 -3.69
CA VAL A 143 -12.38 -27.26 -4.45
C VAL A 143 -13.47 -27.97 -5.26
N PRO A 144 -13.23 -28.29 -6.53
CA PRO A 144 -14.17 -29.10 -7.31
C PRO A 144 -14.35 -30.48 -6.65
N SER A 145 -15.54 -31.08 -6.81
CA SER A 145 -15.77 -32.45 -6.34
C SER A 145 -14.93 -33.44 -7.16
N MET A 146 -14.66 -34.62 -6.58
CA MET A 146 -13.90 -35.66 -7.27
C MET A 146 -14.53 -36.07 -8.60
N GLU A 147 -15.86 -36.04 -8.69
CA GLU A 147 -16.62 -36.31 -9.92
C GLU A 147 -16.32 -35.28 -11.02
N VAL A 148 -16.27 -33.98 -10.67
CA VAL A 148 -15.94 -32.91 -11.62
C VAL A 148 -14.49 -33.06 -12.10
N VAL A 149 -13.57 -33.40 -11.20
CA VAL A 149 -12.17 -33.67 -11.55
C VAL A 149 -12.08 -34.84 -12.52
N LYS A 150 -12.73 -35.97 -12.22
CA LYS A 150 -12.73 -37.17 -13.06
C LYS A 150 -13.29 -36.88 -14.46
N LYS A 151 -14.46 -36.23 -14.53
CA LYS A 151 -15.09 -35.85 -15.80
C LYS A 151 -14.22 -34.90 -16.62
N THR A 152 -13.53 -33.96 -15.96
CA THR A 152 -12.62 -33.03 -16.65
C THR A 152 -11.44 -33.77 -17.25
N ILE A 153 -10.84 -34.71 -16.52
CA ILE A 153 -9.70 -35.50 -17.01
C ILE A 153 -10.11 -36.40 -18.18
N GLU A 154 -11.26 -37.10 -18.05
CA GLU A 154 -11.78 -37.98 -19.11
C GLU A 154 -12.19 -37.23 -20.38
N GLY A 155 -12.53 -35.93 -20.26
CA GLY A 155 -12.90 -35.08 -21.39
C GLY A 155 -11.74 -34.38 -22.10
N ILE A 156 -10.49 -34.57 -21.65
CA ILE A 156 -9.32 -34.02 -22.33
C ILE A 156 -8.96 -34.97 -23.49
N GLU A 157 -9.24 -34.56 -24.72
CA GLU A 157 -8.79 -35.29 -25.91
C GLU A 157 -7.26 -35.19 -26.04
N PRO A 158 -6.53 -36.31 -26.15
CA PRO A 158 -5.10 -36.29 -26.37
C PRO A 158 -4.83 -35.77 -27.78
N LYS A 159 -4.18 -34.60 -27.89
CA LYS A 159 -3.52 -34.20 -29.14
C LYS A 159 -2.22 -34.98 -29.25
N THR A 160 -2.24 -36.05 -30.03
CA THR A 160 -1.04 -36.73 -30.49
C THR A 160 -0.46 -35.93 -31.65
N GLU A 161 0.82 -35.53 -31.55
CA GLU A 161 1.59 -34.89 -32.63
C GLU A 161 1.82 -35.85 -33.81
#